data_AF-A8SIR9-F1
#
_entry.id   AF-A8SIR9-F1
#
_cell.length_a   1.000
_cell.length_b   1.000
_cell.length_c   1.000
_cell.angle_alpha   90.00
_cell.angle_beta   90.00
_cell.angle_gamma   90.00
#
_symmetry.space_group_name_H-M   'P 1'
#
loop_
_entity.id
_entity.type
_entity.pdbx_description
1 polymer ?
#
loop_
_entity_poly.entity_id
_entity_poly.type
_entity_poly.pdbx_seq_one_letter_code
_entity_poly.pdbx_strand_id
1 'polypeptide(L)'
;MSFDLFVFEKREEIKTSLDVFAYQEEFTEYKENKDYESLDGCSDVISCWAKKMFEKFPPISGKYALPDEIAYATEDSENHLTDYSLGKNGAYCAFSYNVEDEALEFVKSIADEYGVGIYNLQSNDAIFCKGIDILKCRTESIDDFECDWENIENFIEKFNDIDRVNENGGLTFITIWYETDGKQGNFIQCTPCYKNKGFFSSLFSKKISNEIDSYIFEIEKNGGVYQTFIEDKSELIKVIKEWCIDKKEPDIREYKRILDL
;
A
#
# COMPACT_ATOMS: atom_id res chain seq x y z
N MET A 1 20.89 10.77 -2.88
CA MET A 1 19.54 10.19 -2.73
C MET A 1 19.10 10.52 -1.32
N SER A 2 17.82 10.82 -1.12
CA SER A 2 17.22 11.17 0.17
C SER A 2 16.37 10.01 0.69
N PHE A 3 16.15 9.99 2.00
CA PHE A 3 15.11 9.18 2.63
C PHE A 3 13.83 10.03 2.69
N ASP A 4 12.78 9.63 1.99
CA ASP A 4 11.59 10.47 1.81
C ASP A 4 10.37 9.92 2.54
N LEU A 5 9.71 10.79 3.30
CA LEU A 5 8.43 10.49 3.93
C LEU A 5 7.35 11.42 3.41
N PHE A 6 6.19 10.85 3.12
CA PHE A 6 4.96 11.61 2.93
C PHE A 6 4.15 11.60 4.22
N VAL A 7 3.73 12.77 4.67
CA VAL A 7 2.92 12.97 5.85
C VAL A 7 1.59 13.55 5.43
N PHE A 8 0.50 13.00 5.96
CA PHE A 8 -0.84 13.46 5.64
C PHE A 8 -1.63 13.71 6.92
N GLU A 9 -2.44 14.76 6.92
CA GLU A 9 -3.44 14.97 7.95
C GLU A 9 -4.49 13.86 7.88
N LYS A 10 -4.86 13.29 9.03
CA LYS A 10 -5.95 12.32 9.10
C LYS A 10 -7.27 13.02 8.84
N ARG A 11 -7.92 12.65 7.73
CA ARG A 11 -9.20 13.22 7.29
C ARG A 11 -10.22 12.12 7.02
N GLU A 12 -11.50 12.50 6.92
CA GLU A 12 -12.60 11.53 6.75
C GLU A 12 -12.50 10.78 5.41
N GLU A 13 -11.97 11.43 4.38
CA GLU A 13 -11.77 10.90 3.04
C GLU A 13 -10.60 9.90 2.92
N ILE A 14 -9.66 9.89 3.85
CA ILE A 14 -8.49 8.98 3.82
C ILE A 14 -8.78 7.78 4.72
N LYS A 15 -9.30 6.69 4.15
CA LYS A 15 -9.73 5.51 4.92
C LYS A 15 -8.87 4.28 4.65
N THR A 16 -8.24 4.22 3.49
CA THR A 16 -7.50 3.06 3.00
C THR A 16 -6.08 3.41 2.56
N SER A 17 -5.21 2.42 2.44
CA SER A 17 -3.89 2.60 1.82
C SER A 17 -3.98 3.19 0.41
N LEU A 18 -5.01 2.84 -0.36
CA LEU A 18 -5.23 3.37 -1.70
C LEU A 18 -5.54 4.87 -1.71
N ASP A 19 -6.31 5.35 -0.72
CA ASP A 19 -6.57 6.79 -0.57
C ASP A 19 -5.29 7.55 -0.24
N VAL A 20 -4.39 6.95 0.54
CA VAL A 20 -3.08 7.52 0.87
C VAL A 20 -2.20 7.60 -0.38
N PHE A 21 -2.12 6.54 -1.18
CA PHE A 21 -1.35 6.53 -2.43
C PHE A 21 -1.88 7.58 -3.41
N ALA A 22 -3.19 7.63 -3.62
CA ALA A 22 -3.81 8.63 -4.49
C ALA A 22 -3.55 10.07 -4.00
N TYR A 23 -3.61 10.30 -2.68
CA TYR A 23 -3.32 11.61 -2.13
C TYR A 23 -1.84 12.00 -2.27
N GLN A 24 -0.93 11.05 -2.08
CA GLN A 24 0.50 11.29 -2.28
C GLN A 24 0.80 11.67 -3.75
N GLU A 25 0.22 10.94 -4.71
CA GLU A 25 0.35 11.26 -6.14
C GLU A 25 -0.16 12.68 -6.45
N GLU A 26 -1.38 13.02 -6.01
CA GLU A 26 -1.96 14.36 -6.20
C GLU A 26 -1.08 15.45 -5.58
N PHE A 27 -0.58 15.21 -4.36
CA PHE A 27 0.27 16.16 -3.65
C PHE A 27 1.52 16.52 -4.47
N THR A 28 2.17 15.52 -5.07
CA THR A 28 3.40 15.71 -5.85
C THR A 28 3.20 16.38 -7.21
N GLU A 29 1.96 16.68 -7.60
CA GLU A 29 1.68 17.52 -8.76
C GLU A 29 1.83 19.03 -8.45
N TYR A 30 1.96 19.40 -7.17
CA TYR A 30 2.16 20.78 -6.69
C TYR A 30 1.15 21.79 -7.26
N LYS A 31 -0.13 21.40 -7.32
CA LYS A 31 -1.20 22.19 -7.95
C LYS A 31 -1.71 23.36 -7.08
N GLU A 32 -1.35 23.42 -5.80
CA GLU A 32 -1.77 24.52 -4.94
C GLU A 32 -1.06 25.82 -5.35
N ASN A 33 -1.83 26.91 -5.47
CA ASN A 33 -1.25 28.23 -5.75
C ASN A 33 -0.67 28.85 -4.47
N LYS A 34 0.42 28.26 -3.97
CA LYS A 34 1.12 28.68 -2.75
C LYS A 34 2.63 28.44 -2.85
N ASP A 35 3.34 28.98 -1.89
CA ASP A 35 4.74 28.63 -1.61
C ASP A 35 4.77 27.38 -0.71
N TYR A 36 5.33 26.28 -1.21
CA TYR A 36 5.44 25.02 -0.46
C TYR A 36 6.57 25.04 0.58
N GLU A 37 7.46 26.04 0.59
CA GLU A 37 8.43 26.23 1.67
C GLU A 37 7.83 27.02 2.86
N SER A 38 6.55 27.39 2.78
CA SER A 38 5.86 28.20 3.77
C SER A 38 4.75 27.44 4.49
N LEU A 39 4.59 27.75 5.78
CA LEU A 39 3.42 27.33 6.55
C LEU A 39 2.15 28.09 6.15
N ASP A 40 2.26 29.19 5.39
CA ASP A 40 1.10 29.92 4.92
C ASP A 40 0.23 29.05 4.00
N GLY A 41 -1.06 28.96 4.29
CA GLY A 41 -2.00 28.09 3.57
C GLY A 41 -2.00 26.63 4.01
N CYS A 42 -1.16 26.22 4.97
CA CYS A 42 -1.28 24.92 5.64
C CYS A 42 -2.48 24.90 6.60
N SER A 43 -3.02 23.72 6.89
CA SER A 43 -3.96 23.51 7.97
C SER A 43 -3.29 23.75 9.33
N ASP A 44 -4.10 23.94 10.37
CA ASP A 44 -3.58 24.05 11.75
C ASP A 44 -2.83 22.78 12.16
N VAL A 45 -3.30 21.60 11.73
CA VAL A 45 -2.66 20.30 12.01
C VAL A 45 -1.26 20.25 11.40
N ILE A 46 -1.13 20.48 10.09
CA ILE A 46 0.17 20.46 9.41
C ILE A 46 1.08 21.55 9.96
N SER A 47 0.55 22.73 10.28
CA SER A 47 1.32 23.84 10.84
C SER A 47 1.90 23.53 12.22
N CYS A 48 1.11 22.90 13.09
CA CYS A 48 1.53 22.50 14.43
C CYS A 48 2.54 21.34 14.36
N TRP A 49 2.27 20.34 13.53
CA TRP A 49 3.16 19.20 13.33
C TRP A 49 4.51 19.63 12.74
N ALA A 50 4.53 20.45 11.69
CA ALA A 50 5.76 20.91 11.04
C ALA A 50 6.65 21.72 11.99
N LYS A 51 6.06 22.59 12.82
CA LYS A 51 6.82 23.31 13.85
C LYS A 51 7.49 22.36 14.85
N LYS A 52 6.83 21.25 15.21
CA LYS A 52 7.42 20.23 16.07
C LYS A 52 8.55 19.49 15.37
N MET A 53 8.40 19.21 14.08
CA MET A 53 9.46 18.63 13.26
C MET A 53 10.69 19.54 13.21
N PHE A 54 10.51 20.84 12.98
CA PHE A 54 11.61 21.80 12.87
C PHE A 54 12.50 21.89 14.12
N GLU A 55 12.00 21.50 15.30
CA GLU A 55 12.80 21.44 16.53
C GLU A 55 13.93 20.41 16.44
N LYS A 56 13.73 19.34 15.66
CA LYS A 56 14.68 18.23 15.51
C LYS A 56 15.28 18.14 14.11
N PHE A 57 14.47 18.43 13.11
CA PHE A 57 14.80 18.40 11.69
C PHE A 57 14.49 19.77 11.07
N PRO A 58 15.36 20.76 11.26
CA PRO A 58 15.13 22.12 10.76
C PRO A 58 15.02 22.13 9.22
N PRO A 59 14.19 23.03 8.64
CA PRO A 59 14.07 23.12 7.20
C PRO A 59 15.33 23.72 6.59
N ILE A 60 15.71 23.24 5.41
CA ILE A 60 16.87 23.75 4.66
C ILE A 60 16.65 25.17 4.11
N SER A 61 15.39 25.53 3.85
CA SER A 61 14.97 26.79 3.24
C SER A 61 13.72 27.37 3.91
N GLY A 62 13.30 28.55 3.45
CA GLY A 62 12.12 29.24 3.96
C GLY A 62 12.32 30.00 5.28
N LYS A 63 11.22 30.53 5.82
CA LYS A 63 11.20 31.46 6.97
C LYS A 63 11.74 30.85 8.27
N TYR A 64 11.70 29.53 8.39
CA TYR A 64 12.08 28.79 9.59
C TYR A 64 13.47 28.16 9.49
N ALA A 65 14.20 28.36 8.37
CA ALA A 65 15.56 27.87 8.22
C ALA A 65 16.50 28.50 9.26
N LEU A 66 17.46 27.70 9.71
CA LEU A 66 18.52 28.18 10.59
C LEU A 66 19.52 29.03 9.80
N PRO A 67 20.18 30.03 10.42
CA PRO A 67 21.31 30.71 9.79
C PRO A 67 22.41 29.73 9.37
N ASP A 68 23.04 29.95 8.22
CA ASP A 68 24.08 29.06 7.65
C ASP A 68 25.19 28.69 8.65
N GLU A 69 25.60 29.65 9.50
CA GLU A 69 26.62 29.45 10.54
C GLU A 69 26.26 28.38 11.57
N ILE A 70 24.95 28.10 11.75
CA ILE A 70 24.41 27.06 12.63
C ILE A 70 24.07 25.82 11.81
N ALA A 71 23.36 25.99 10.69
CA ALA A 71 22.90 24.91 9.83
C ALA A 71 24.03 24.01 9.32
N TYR A 72 25.18 24.62 9.00
CA TYR A 72 26.36 23.93 8.45
C TYR A 72 27.56 23.96 9.41
N ALA A 73 27.32 24.14 10.71
CA ALA A 73 28.38 24.18 11.72
C ALA A 73 29.10 22.83 11.86
N THR A 74 28.36 21.73 11.69
CA THR A 74 28.84 20.35 11.79
C THR A 74 28.15 19.46 10.76
N GLU A 75 28.79 18.36 10.39
CA GLU A 75 28.19 17.33 9.55
C GLU A 75 26.88 16.79 10.15
N ASP A 76 26.82 16.65 11.48
CA ASP A 76 25.61 16.25 12.19
C ASP A 76 24.47 17.27 12.01
N SER A 77 24.76 18.58 12.12
CA SER A 77 23.76 19.63 11.91
C SER A 77 23.25 19.63 10.47
N GLU A 78 24.15 19.45 9.50
CA GLU A 78 23.82 19.37 8.07
C GLU A 78 22.97 18.13 7.77
N ASN A 79 23.28 16.98 8.38
CA ASN A 79 22.51 15.74 8.22
C ASN A 79 21.06 15.85 8.74
N HIS A 80 20.80 16.74 9.70
CA HIS A 80 19.46 16.96 10.25
C HIS A 80 18.65 18.01 9.47
N LEU A 81 19.25 18.72 8.52
CA LEU A 81 18.49 19.58 7.61
C LEU A 81 17.56 18.73 6.74
N THR A 82 16.32 19.18 6.60
CA THR A 82 15.31 18.47 5.82
C THR A 82 14.71 19.42 4.78
N ASP A 83 14.57 18.93 3.56
CA ASP A 83 13.83 19.65 2.53
C ASP A 83 12.35 19.32 2.68
N TYR A 84 11.54 20.35 2.89
CA TYR A 84 10.10 20.23 3.14
C TYR A 84 9.32 20.85 2.00
N SER A 85 8.34 20.10 1.50
CA SER A 85 7.23 20.66 0.74
C SER A 85 5.97 20.58 1.59
N LEU A 86 5.36 21.72 1.91
CA LEU A 86 4.27 21.87 2.86
C LEU A 86 3.00 22.29 2.11
N GLY A 87 2.08 21.36 1.88
CA GLY A 87 0.77 21.64 1.28
C GLY A 87 -0.29 21.92 2.34
N LYS A 88 -1.55 22.07 1.92
CA LYS A 88 -2.64 22.37 2.84
C LYS A 88 -2.84 21.29 3.91
N ASN A 89 -2.89 20.02 3.51
CA ASN A 89 -3.23 18.89 4.38
C ASN A 89 -2.17 17.77 4.36
N GLY A 90 -0.98 18.07 3.86
CA GLY A 90 0.11 17.11 3.77
C GLY A 90 1.48 17.77 3.67
N ALA A 91 2.53 16.98 3.85
CA ALA A 91 3.90 17.40 3.74
C ALA A 91 4.76 16.30 3.12
N TYR A 92 5.68 16.67 2.24
CA TYR A 92 6.76 15.80 1.77
C TYR A 92 8.04 16.21 2.48
N CYS A 93 8.79 15.24 2.99
CA CYS A 93 10.00 15.47 3.77
C CYS A 93 11.13 14.64 3.16
N ALA A 94 12.19 15.28 2.68
CA ALA A 94 13.38 14.62 2.18
C ALA A 94 14.52 14.77 3.18
N PHE A 95 14.80 13.69 3.91
CA PHE A 95 15.84 13.60 4.93
C PHE A 95 17.15 13.09 4.34
N SER A 96 18.27 13.35 5.03
CA SER A 96 19.51 12.61 4.80
C SER A 96 19.36 11.15 5.21
N TYR A 97 19.92 10.22 4.43
CA TYR A 97 19.98 8.80 4.82
C TYR A 97 20.75 8.58 6.12
N ASN A 98 21.67 9.49 6.49
CA ASN A 98 22.44 9.38 7.72
C ASN A 98 21.57 9.43 9.00
N VAL A 99 20.33 9.90 8.88
CA VAL A 99 19.37 10.04 9.99
C VAL A 99 18.05 9.31 9.73
N GLU A 100 18.00 8.34 8.79
CA GLU A 100 16.75 7.70 8.37
C GLU A 100 15.99 7.03 9.53
N ASP A 101 16.69 6.25 10.35
CA ASP A 101 16.10 5.53 11.49
C ASP A 101 15.57 6.53 12.52
N GLU A 102 16.35 7.56 12.81
CA GLU A 102 16.00 8.60 13.77
C GLU A 102 14.80 9.44 13.30
N ALA A 103 14.76 9.79 12.01
CA ALA A 103 13.67 10.52 11.39
C ALA A 103 12.39 9.67 11.43
N LEU A 104 12.46 8.40 11.00
CA LEU A 104 11.31 7.51 11.00
C LEU A 104 10.77 7.27 12.41
N GLU A 105 11.64 7.03 13.39
CA GLU A 105 11.25 6.85 14.79
C GLU A 105 10.58 8.13 15.33
N PHE A 106 11.18 9.29 15.08
CA PHE A 106 10.65 10.55 15.59
C PHE A 106 9.30 10.92 14.98
N VAL A 107 9.15 10.86 13.66
CA VAL A 107 7.88 11.20 13.00
C VAL A 107 6.76 10.26 13.48
N LYS A 108 7.04 8.95 13.63
CA LYS A 108 6.09 7.98 14.20
C LYS A 108 5.71 8.32 15.64
N SER A 109 6.68 8.72 16.45
CA SER A 109 6.46 8.99 17.89
C SER A 109 5.47 10.14 18.14
N ILE A 110 5.38 11.10 17.22
CA ILE A 110 4.49 12.27 17.33
C ILE A 110 3.24 12.19 16.44
N ALA A 111 3.12 11.19 15.57
CA ALA A 111 2.07 11.13 14.55
C ALA A 111 0.66 11.19 15.16
N ASP A 112 0.39 10.36 16.17
CA ASP A 112 -0.90 10.31 16.86
C ASP A 112 -1.22 11.61 17.61
N GLU A 113 -0.22 12.24 18.22
CA GLU A 113 -0.39 13.48 19.00
C GLU A 113 -0.89 14.62 18.11
N TYR A 114 -0.35 14.70 16.89
CA TYR A 114 -0.69 15.75 15.94
C TYR A 114 -1.79 15.34 14.95
N GLY A 115 -2.27 14.09 14.98
CA GLY A 115 -3.34 13.63 14.10
C GLY A 115 -2.91 13.48 12.63
N VAL A 116 -1.66 13.07 12.40
CA VAL A 116 -1.12 12.80 11.07
C VAL A 116 -0.87 11.31 10.86
N GLY A 117 -0.87 10.87 9.61
CA GLY A 117 -0.34 9.58 9.18
C GLY A 117 0.93 9.75 8.35
N ILE A 118 1.69 8.67 8.23
CA ILE A 118 2.98 8.65 7.53
C ILE A 118 2.93 7.57 6.45
N TYR A 119 3.48 7.87 5.29
CA TYR A 119 3.76 6.93 4.23
C TYR A 119 5.26 6.96 3.88
N ASN A 120 5.92 5.83 4.04
CA ASN A 120 7.33 5.64 3.70
C ASN A 120 7.48 5.20 2.23
N LEU A 121 7.98 6.09 1.36
CA LEU A 121 8.04 5.84 -0.08
C LEU A 121 9.11 4.79 -0.47
N GLN A 122 9.99 4.41 0.44
CA GLN A 122 11.07 3.45 0.20
C GLN A 122 10.75 2.05 0.74
N SER A 123 9.57 1.84 1.35
CA SER A 123 9.15 0.54 1.89
C SER A 123 7.89 0.04 1.19
N ASN A 124 7.76 -1.29 1.09
CA ASN A 124 6.50 -1.93 0.67
C ASN A 124 5.51 -2.09 1.84
N ASP A 125 5.97 -1.99 3.09
CA ASP A 125 5.13 -1.98 4.30
C ASP A 125 5.28 -0.62 4.98
N ALA A 126 4.52 0.37 4.53
CA ALA A 126 4.96 1.76 4.56
C ALA A 126 4.02 2.73 5.26
N ILE A 127 2.75 2.36 5.48
CA ILE A 127 1.78 3.28 6.04
C ILE A 127 1.67 3.10 7.56
N PHE A 128 1.91 4.20 8.28
CA PHE A 128 1.75 4.28 9.72
C PHE A 128 0.65 5.28 10.04
N CYS A 129 -0.57 4.77 10.27
CA CYS A 129 -1.70 5.57 10.71
C CYS A 129 -2.76 4.68 11.38
N LYS A 130 -3.17 5.03 12.60
CA LYS A 130 -4.22 4.26 13.30
C LYS A 130 -5.56 4.32 12.59
N GLY A 131 -6.21 3.18 12.46
CA GLY A 131 -7.56 3.05 11.90
C GLY A 131 -7.65 3.26 10.39
N ILE A 132 -6.54 3.17 9.66
CA ILE A 132 -6.56 3.04 8.20
C ILE A 132 -6.58 1.56 7.82
N ASP A 133 -7.41 1.23 6.83
CA ASP A 133 -7.46 -0.09 6.23
C ASP A 133 -6.33 -0.25 5.21
N ILE A 134 -5.34 -1.08 5.52
CA ILE A 134 -4.22 -1.37 4.64
C ILE A 134 -4.58 -2.55 3.74
N LEU A 135 -4.61 -2.32 2.43
CA LEU A 135 -4.80 -3.39 1.45
C LEU A 135 -3.52 -4.23 1.38
N LYS A 136 -3.66 -5.53 1.63
CA LYS A 136 -2.57 -6.49 1.57
C LYS A 136 -2.92 -7.64 0.66
N CYS A 137 -1.90 -8.27 0.09
CA CYS A 137 -2.07 -9.55 -0.56
C CYS A 137 -0.91 -10.50 -0.27
N ARG A 138 -1.16 -11.77 -0.58
CA ARG A 138 -0.20 -12.88 -0.54
C ARG A 138 -0.38 -13.70 -1.82
N THR A 139 0.70 -14.28 -2.31
CA THR A 139 0.66 -15.25 -3.41
C THR A 139 1.29 -16.57 -2.97
N GLU A 140 1.37 -17.52 -3.88
CA GLU A 140 2.06 -18.78 -3.62
C GLU A 140 3.57 -18.66 -3.34
N SER A 141 4.19 -17.53 -3.73
CA SER A 141 5.64 -17.32 -3.64
C SER A 141 6.06 -16.07 -2.85
N ILE A 142 5.11 -15.20 -2.50
CA ILE A 142 5.32 -13.97 -1.75
C ILE A 142 4.43 -14.02 -0.51
N ASP A 143 5.04 -13.83 0.66
CA ASP A 143 4.34 -13.67 1.95
C ASP A 143 3.48 -12.39 1.95
N ASP A 144 2.92 -12.00 3.09
CA ASP A 144 2.06 -10.82 3.19
C ASP A 144 2.84 -9.53 2.88
N PHE A 145 2.27 -8.67 2.03
CA PHE A 145 2.80 -7.33 1.76
C PHE A 145 1.66 -6.34 1.45
N GLU A 146 1.89 -5.05 1.73
CA GLU A 146 0.95 -4.00 1.30
C GLU A 146 1.00 -3.85 -0.22
N CYS A 147 -0.18 -3.69 -0.83
CA CYS A 147 -0.29 -3.65 -2.28
C CYS A 147 -1.30 -2.61 -2.76
N ASP A 148 -1.17 -2.25 -4.04
CA ASP A 148 -2.13 -1.47 -4.78
C ASP A 148 -2.91 -2.33 -5.79
N TRP A 149 -3.77 -1.67 -6.57
CA TRP A 149 -4.51 -2.34 -7.63
C TRP A 149 -3.61 -2.87 -8.76
N GLU A 150 -2.57 -2.15 -9.14
CA GLU A 150 -1.67 -2.54 -10.22
C GLU A 150 -0.93 -3.84 -9.87
N ASN A 151 -0.50 -3.98 -8.62
CA ASN A 151 0.09 -5.20 -8.10
C ASN A 151 -0.89 -6.37 -8.26
N ILE A 152 -2.11 -6.22 -7.73
CA ILE A 152 -3.16 -7.27 -7.78
C ILE A 152 -3.48 -7.67 -9.22
N GLU A 153 -3.72 -6.69 -10.09
CA GLU A 153 -4.04 -6.92 -11.50
C GLU A 153 -2.89 -7.65 -12.22
N ASN A 154 -1.64 -7.25 -11.98
CA ASN A 154 -0.46 -7.90 -12.54
C ASN A 154 -0.33 -9.37 -12.09
N PHE A 155 -0.66 -9.71 -10.84
CA PHE A 155 -0.68 -11.11 -10.40
C PHE A 155 -1.77 -11.90 -11.09
N ILE A 156 -2.98 -11.36 -11.24
CA ILE A 156 -4.07 -12.05 -11.93
C ILE A 156 -3.72 -12.26 -13.40
N GLU A 157 -3.14 -11.25 -14.05
CA GLU A 157 -2.76 -11.35 -15.46
C GLU A 157 -1.72 -12.45 -15.70
N LYS A 158 -0.78 -12.63 -14.77
CA LYS A 158 0.28 -13.64 -14.84
C LYS A 158 -0.14 -15.04 -14.40
N PHE A 159 -1.42 -15.33 -14.16
CA PHE A 159 -1.83 -16.70 -13.83
C PHE A 159 -1.53 -17.73 -14.93
N ASN A 160 -1.46 -17.31 -16.19
CA ASN A 160 -1.09 -18.18 -17.32
C ASN A 160 0.42 -18.12 -17.66
N ASP A 161 1.24 -17.45 -16.84
CA ASP A 161 2.68 -17.47 -17.00
C ASP A 161 3.20 -18.89 -16.68
N ILE A 162 3.79 -19.55 -17.67
CA ILE A 162 4.22 -20.95 -17.56
C ILE A 162 5.37 -21.11 -16.57
N ASP A 163 6.22 -20.11 -16.39
CA ASP A 163 7.35 -20.17 -15.47
C ASP A 163 6.83 -20.11 -14.04
N ARG A 164 5.96 -19.13 -13.73
CA ARG A 164 5.25 -19.05 -12.45
C ARG A 164 4.48 -20.34 -12.13
N VAL A 165 3.76 -20.90 -13.11
CA VAL A 165 3.02 -22.16 -12.95
C VAL A 165 3.96 -23.31 -12.59
N ASN A 166 5.09 -23.44 -13.30
CA ASN A 166 6.02 -24.55 -13.09
C ASN A 166 6.78 -24.41 -11.77
N GLU A 167 7.24 -23.21 -11.42
CA GLU A 167 7.94 -22.91 -10.18
C GLU A 167 7.10 -23.29 -8.96
N ASN A 168 5.79 -23.09 -9.04
CA ASN A 168 4.86 -23.34 -7.95
C ASN A 168 4.11 -24.68 -8.09
N GLY A 169 4.59 -25.60 -8.93
CA GLY A 169 4.03 -26.94 -9.06
C GLY A 169 2.56 -26.97 -9.52
N GLY A 170 2.10 -25.92 -10.20
CA GLY A 170 0.72 -25.76 -10.67
C GLY A 170 -0.24 -25.20 -9.62
N LEU A 171 0.27 -24.76 -8.48
CA LEU A 171 -0.51 -24.19 -7.38
C LEU A 171 -0.23 -22.69 -7.31
N THR A 172 -0.99 -21.92 -8.08
CA THR A 172 -0.91 -20.45 -8.11
C THR A 172 -2.15 -19.87 -7.46
N PHE A 173 -2.03 -18.76 -6.75
CA PHE A 173 -3.18 -18.07 -6.17
C PHE A 173 -2.86 -16.61 -5.85
N ILE A 174 -3.88 -15.85 -5.50
CA ILE A 174 -3.74 -14.60 -4.77
C ILE A 174 -4.81 -14.54 -3.69
N THR A 175 -4.39 -14.19 -2.47
CA THR A 175 -5.27 -13.90 -1.34
C THR A 175 -5.16 -12.42 -1.04
N ILE A 176 -6.28 -11.73 -0.85
CA ILE A 176 -6.33 -10.28 -0.68
C ILE A 176 -7.21 -9.97 0.53
N TRP A 177 -6.76 -9.09 1.41
CA TRP A 177 -7.52 -8.65 2.58
C TRP A 177 -7.20 -7.21 2.92
N TYR A 178 -8.03 -6.63 3.78
CA TYR A 178 -7.71 -5.39 4.47
C TYR A 178 -7.26 -5.69 5.89
N GLU A 179 -6.21 -5.01 6.34
CA GLU A 179 -5.72 -5.05 7.72
C GLU A 179 -5.90 -3.68 8.38
N THR A 180 -6.48 -3.66 9.57
CA THR A 180 -6.66 -2.43 10.35
C THR A 180 -6.01 -2.60 11.71
N ASP A 181 -5.06 -1.74 12.06
CA ASP A 181 -4.34 -1.78 13.34
C ASP A 181 -3.74 -3.18 13.67
N GLY A 182 -3.15 -3.84 12.66
CA GLY A 182 -2.54 -5.16 12.80
C GLY A 182 -3.54 -6.32 12.87
N LYS A 183 -4.83 -6.08 12.62
CA LYS A 183 -5.86 -7.11 12.57
C LYS A 183 -6.35 -7.31 11.15
N GLN A 184 -6.14 -8.51 10.62
CA GLN A 184 -6.68 -8.93 9.35
C GLN A 184 -8.22 -9.00 9.42
N GLY A 185 -8.87 -8.40 8.42
CA GLY A 185 -10.30 -8.56 8.16
C GLY A 185 -10.60 -9.74 7.23
N ASN A 186 -11.82 -9.77 6.70
CA ASN A 186 -12.23 -10.79 5.73
C ASN A 186 -11.34 -10.75 4.48
N PHE A 187 -11.04 -11.92 3.93
CA PHE A 187 -10.28 -12.05 2.68
C PHE A 187 -11.15 -12.46 1.50
N ILE A 188 -10.62 -12.19 0.31
CA ILE A 188 -10.98 -12.89 -0.94
C ILE A 188 -9.76 -13.67 -1.43
N GLN A 189 -10.00 -14.78 -2.12
CA GLN A 189 -8.95 -15.58 -2.74
C GLN A 189 -9.35 -16.00 -4.14
N CYS A 190 -8.38 -16.02 -5.05
CA CYS A 190 -8.54 -16.53 -6.39
C CYS A 190 -7.48 -17.57 -6.72
N THR A 191 -7.91 -18.68 -7.31
CA THR A 191 -7.04 -19.77 -7.79
C THR A 191 -7.47 -20.17 -9.21
N PRO A 192 -6.59 -20.13 -10.22
CA PRO A 192 -6.92 -20.58 -11.57
C PRO A 192 -7.05 -22.11 -11.64
N CYS A 193 -8.06 -22.58 -12.36
CA CYS A 193 -8.25 -23.97 -12.75
C CYS A 193 -7.58 -24.20 -14.10
N TYR A 194 -6.43 -24.89 -14.13
CA TYR A 194 -5.75 -25.21 -15.37
C TYR A 194 -6.38 -26.40 -16.09
N LYS A 195 -6.43 -26.35 -17.43
CA LYS A 195 -6.91 -27.46 -18.25
C LYS A 195 -5.98 -28.66 -18.11
N ASN A 196 -6.56 -29.84 -17.89
CA ASN A 196 -5.82 -31.10 -17.96
C ASN A 196 -5.33 -31.34 -19.39
N LYS A 197 -4.02 -31.48 -19.59
CA LYS A 197 -3.49 -32.06 -20.83
C LYS A 197 -3.93 -33.53 -20.86
N GLY A 198 -4.74 -33.89 -21.85
CA GLY A 198 -5.36 -35.22 -21.97
C GLY A 198 -4.34 -36.37 -21.89
N PHE A 199 -4.87 -37.58 -21.67
CA PHE A 199 -4.21 -38.86 -21.32
C PHE A 199 -3.03 -39.34 -22.20
N PHE A 200 -2.59 -38.57 -23.21
CA PHE A 200 -1.50 -38.93 -24.13
C PHE A 200 -0.18 -38.17 -23.89
N SER A 201 -0.07 -37.29 -22.88
CA SER A 201 1.21 -36.65 -22.55
C SER A 201 2.11 -37.58 -21.70
N SER A 202 2.83 -38.45 -22.40
CA SER A 202 4.12 -39.09 -22.12
C SER A 202 4.55 -39.34 -20.67
N LEU A 203 4.96 -40.60 -20.42
CA LEU A 203 5.64 -41.19 -19.25
C LEU A 203 6.92 -40.46 -18.74
N PHE A 204 7.26 -39.28 -19.25
CA PHE A 204 8.41 -38.49 -18.84
C PHE A 204 8.01 -37.01 -18.78
N SER A 205 7.90 -36.49 -17.56
CA SER A 205 7.42 -35.14 -17.16
C SER A 205 5.91 -34.89 -17.29
N LYS A 206 5.23 -34.75 -16.14
CA LYS A 206 3.88 -34.16 -16.02
C LYS A 206 4.01 -32.66 -16.34
N LYS A 207 4.00 -32.29 -17.62
CA LYS A 207 4.10 -30.88 -18.00
C LYS A 207 2.78 -30.18 -17.65
N ILE A 208 2.80 -29.33 -16.63
CA ILE A 208 1.62 -28.59 -16.18
C ILE A 208 1.12 -27.71 -17.35
N SER A 209 -0.20 -27.52 -17.44
CA SER A 209 -0.81 -26.61 -18.41
C SER A 209 -0.87 -25.21 -17.83
N ASN A 210 -0.65 -24.19 -18.64
CA ASN A 210 -0.92 -22.79 -18.29
C ASN A 210 -2.18 -22.25 -18.98
N GLU A 211 -2.91 -23.11 -19.70
CA GLU A 211 -4.22 -22.75 -20.23
C GLU A 211 -5.26 -22.87 -19.10
N ILE A 212 -5.97 -21.78 -18.83
CA ILE A 212 -6.95 -21.67 -17.75
C ILE A 212 -8.33 -21.98 -18.29
N ASP A 213 -9.09 -22.79 -17.56
CA ASP A 213 -10.48 -23.15 -17.85
C ASP A 213 -11.48 -22.25 -17.12
N SER A 214 -11.18 -21.96 -15.85
CA SER A 214 -11.98 -21.12 -14.95
C SER A 214 -11.13 -20.67 -13.77
N TYR A 215 -11.72 -19.90 -12.87
CA TYR A 215 -11.12 -19.43 -11.63
C TYR A 215 -12.01 -19.82 -10.46
N ILE A 216 -11.43 -20.43 -9.44
CA ILE A 216 -12.05 -20.56 -8.13
C ILE A 216 -11.98 -19.19 -7.47
N PHE A 217 -13.13 -18.64 -7.11
CA PHE A 217 -13.22 -17.41 -6.32
C PHE A 217 -13.80 -17.74 -4.95
N GLU A 218 -13.10 -17.35 -3.90
CA GLU A 218 -13.44 -17.59 -2.51
C GLU A 218 -13.55 -16.26 -1.76
N ILE A 219 -14.49 -16.18 -0.83
CA ILE A 219 -14.65 -15.04 0.06
C ILE A 219 -14.94 -15.52 1.49
N GLU A 220 -14.21 -14.97 2.44
CA GLU A 220 -14.54 -15.08 3.86
C GLU A 220 -15.68 -14.12 4.20
N LYS A 221 -16.74 -14.64 4.81
CA LYS A 221 -17.88 -13.84 5.26
C LYS A 221 -18.66 -14.59 6.33
N ASN A 222 -19.17 -13.87 7.33
CA ASN A 222 -20.05 -14.45 8.36
C ASN A 222 -19.48 -15.73 9.05
N GLY A 223 -18.17 -15.77 9.31
CA GLY A 223 -17.51 -16.93 9.95
C GLY A 223 -17.47 -18.18 9.06
N GLY A 224 -17.37 -18.01 7.74
CA GLY A 224 -17.19 -19.13 6.82
C GLY A 224 -16.61 -18.67 5.49
N VAL A 225 -16.15 -19.64 4.70
CA VAL A 225 -15.62 -19.40 3.34
C VAL A 225 -16.64 -19.87 2.32
N TYR A 226 -16.95 -18.99 1.37
CA TYR A 226 -17.91 -19.22 0.30
C TYR A 226 -17.18 -19.22 -1.05
N GLN A 227 -17.49 -20.19 -1.89
CA GLN A 227 -16.80 -20.44 -3.15
C GLN A 227 -17.75 -20.38 -4.33
N THR A 228 -17.31 -19.79 -5.44
CA THR A 228 -17.91 -19.89 -6.76
C THR A 228 -16.84 -20.16 -7.83
N PHE A 229 -17.28 -20.40 -9.07
CA PHE A 229 -16.42 -20.48 -10.24
C PHE A 229 -16.74 -19.31 -11.19
N ILE A 230 -15.69 -18.66 -11.68
CA ILE A 230 -15.79 -17.60 -12.68
C ILE A 230 -15.04 -18.08 -13.93
N GLU A 231 -15.67 -18.09 -15.10
CA GLU A 231 -15.03 -18.58 -16.33
C GLU A 231 -14.20 -17.48 -17.00
N ASP A 232 -14.71 -16.25 -17.03
CA ASP A 232 -14.07 -15.13 -17.73
C ASP A 232 -13.10 -14.36 -16.82
N LYS A 233 -11.86 -14.14 -17.30
CA LYS A 233 -10.85 -13.38 -16.54
C LYS A 233 -11.30 -11.93 -16.30
N SER A 234 -11.96 -11.30 -17.27
CA SER A 234 -12.41 -9.91 -17.14
C SER A 234 -13.49 -9.77 -16.08
N GLU A 235 -14.39 -10.75 -15.97
CA GLU A 235 -15.37 -10.84 -14.88
C GLU A 235 -14.69 -11.01 -13.52
N LEU A 236 -13.69 -11.89 -13.42
CA LEU A 236 -12.89 -12.06 -12.19
C LEU A 236 -12.23 -10.74 -11.77
N ILE A 237 -11.51 -10.09 -12.69
CA ILE A 237 -10.83 -8.80 -12.44
C ILE A 237 -11.84 -7.77 -11.96
N LYS A 238 -13.02 -7.70 -12.59
CA LYS A 238 -14.09 -6.78 -12.19
C LYS A 238 -14.57 -7.04 -10.76
N VAL A 239 -14.85 -8.29 -10.39
CA VAL A 239 -15.32 -8.63 -9.03
C VAL A 239 -14.27 -8.28 -7.98
N ILE A 240 -13.00 -8.59 -8.24
CA ILE A 240 -11.89 -8.27 -7.34
C ILE A 240 -11.73 -6.75 -7.23
N LYS A 241 -11.83 -6.01 -8.34
CA LYS A 241 -11.73 -4.54 -8.34
C LYS A 241 -12.85 -3.88 -7.54
N GLU A 242 -14.09 -4.32 -7.74
CA GLU A 242 -15.25 -3.82 -6.98
C GLU A 242 -15.07 -4.09 -5.47
N TRP A 243 -14.46 -5.23 -5.10
CA TRP A 243 -14.17 -5.54 -3.70
C TRP A 243 -13.03 -4.67 -3.12
N CYS A 244 -11.91 -4.55 -3.84
CA CYS A 244 -10.76 -3.78 -3.39
C CYS A 244 -11.03 -2.28 -3.36
N ILE A 245 -11.52 -1.70 -4.46
CA ILE A 245 -11.65 -0.25 -4.66
C ILE A 245 -12.98 0.26 -4.14
N ASP A 246 -14.07 -0.34 -4.62
CA ASP A 246 -15.42 0.15 -4.31
C ASP A 246 -15.94 -0.36 -2.96
N LYS A 247 -15.15 -1.20 -2.27
CA LYS A 247 -15.51 -1.89 -1.02
C LYS A 247 -16.86 -2.63 -1.12
N LYS A 248 -17.17 -3.10 -2.33
CA LYS A 248 -18.45 -3.72 -2.64
C LYS A 248 -18.32 -5.23 -2.52
N GLU A 249 -19.00 -5.79 -1.52
CA GLU A 249 -19.03 -7.24 -1.35
C GLU A 249 -19.87 -7.93 -2.44
N PRO A 250 -19.40 -9.05 -3.00
CA PRO A 250 -20.19 -9.84 -3.93
C PRO A 250 -21.42 -10.47 -3.24
N ASP A 251 -22.45 -10.74 -4.04
CA ASP A 251 -23.63 -11.47 -3.59
C ASP A 251 -23.34 -12.97 -3.51
N ILE A 252 -23.21 -13.48 -2.28
CA ILE A 252 -22.80 -14.86 -2.01
C ILE A 252 -23.97 -15.85 -1.93
N ARG A 253 -25.21 -15.45 -2.26
CA ARG A 253 -26.40 -16.31 -2.10
C ARG A 253 -26.31 -17.64 -2.87
N GLU A 254 -25.68 -17.60 -4.05
CA GLU A 254 -25.48 -18.77 -4.89
C GLU A 254 -24.12 -19.44 -4.67
N TYR A 255 -23.28 -18.91 -3.77
CA TYR A 255 -21.94 -19.44 -3.53
C TYR A 255 -22.04 -20.64 -2.59
N LYS A 256 -21.20 -21.64 -2.84
CA LYS A 256 -21.12 -22.83 -2.00
C LYS A 256 -20.29 -22.51 -0.75
N ARG A 257 -20.85 -22.66 0.44
CA ARG A 257 -20.07 -22.64 1.68
C ARG A 257 -19.17 -23.88 1.75
N ILE A 258 -17.86 -23.69 1.86
CA ILE A 258 -16.86 -24.76 1.84
C ILE A 258 -16.18 -24.98 3.19
N LEU A 259 -16.21 -23.98 4.08
CA LEU A 259 -15.54 -24.02 5.38
C LEU A 259 -16.31 -23.20 6.43
N ASP A 260 -16.25 -23.65 7.68
CA ASP A 260 -16.64 -22.90 8.88
C ASP A 260 -15.38 -22.42 9.59
N LEU A 261 -15.36 -21.15 10.01
CA LEU A 261 -14.24 -20.48 10.68
C LEU A 261 -14.58 -20.16 12.14
#